data_AF-A0A7V0NGY3-F1
#
_entry.id   AF-A0A7V0NGY3-F1
#
_cell.length_a   1.000
_cell.length_b   1.000
_cell.length_c   1.000
_cell.angle_alpha   90.00
_cell.angle_beta   90.00
_cell.angle_gamma   90.00
#
_symmetry.space_group_name_H-M   'P 1'
#
loop_
_entity.id
_entity.type
_entity.pdbx_description
1 polymer ?
#
loop_
_entity_poly.entity_id
_entity_poly.type
_entity_poly.pdbx_seq_one_letter_code
_entity_poly.pdbx_strand_id
1 'polypeptide(L)'
;EGKIDRKKLGAIVFEDAEKLEKLNQIMEKPLVSALREKIIELDEYGYPGIVVVDAALLPKWDLVKAMDLIVLVDAPRWQRLNRLVRQLGYTQEEAERRIEAQEEIFKNFHPKKAIVVKNNGDMFELKTNALSAWLQIRELARQKAEANR
;
A
#
# COMPACT_ATOMS: atom_id res chain seq x y z
N GLU A 1 24.69 -13.39 -14.60
CA GLU A 1 23.72 -12.30 -14.87
C GLU A 1 23.41 -11.58 -13.56
N GLY A 2 23.75 -10.29 -13.45
CA GLY A 2 23.68 -9.48 -12.21
C GLY A 2 22.26 -9.12 -11.75
N LYS A 3 21.35 -10.10 -11.64
CA LYS A 3 20.00 -9.92 -11.12
C LYS A 3 20.02 -9.94 -9.60
N ILE A 4 19.26 -9.02 -8.98
CA ILE A 4 19.14 -8.92 -7.51
C ILE A 4 18.34 -10.12 -6.98
N ASP A 5 18.93 -10.87 -6.06
CA ASP A 5 18.21 -11.85 -5.25
C ASP A 5 17.41 -11.13 -4.18
N ARG A 6 16.11 -10.94 -4.44
CA ARG A 6 15.19 -10.20 -3.56
C ARG A 6 14.99 -10.88 -2.22
N LYS A 7 15.12 -12.20 -2.14
CA LYS A 7 14.96 -12.94 -0.88
C LYS A 7 16.16 -12.66 0.03
N LYS A 8 17.37 -12.74 -0.51
CA LYS A 8 18.60 -12.39 0.23
C LYS A 8 18.64 -10.91 0.60
N LEU A 9 18.33 -10.00 -0.33
CA LEU A 9 18.27 -8.58 -0.04
C LEU A 9 17.25 -8.29 1.07
N GLY A 10 16.08 -8.91 1.01
CA GLY A 10 15.05 -8.84 2.05
C GLY A 10 15.58 -9.24 3.42
N ALA A 11 16.21 -10.41 3.55
CA ALA A 11 16.79 -10.85 4.83
C ALA A 11 17.79 -9.82 5.39
N ILE A 12 18.69 -9.29 4.54
CA ILE A 12 19.69 -8.30 4.95
C ILE A 12 19.05 -6.99 5.43
N VAL A 13 18.07 -6.46 4.69
CA VAL A 13 17.49 -5.14 5.03
C VAL A 13 16.51 -5.21 6.17
N PHE A 14 15.77 -6.31 6.36
CA PHE A 14 14.84 -6.42 7.48
C PHE A 14 15.54 -6.79 8.81
N GLU A 15 16.82 -7.16 8.79
CA GLU A 15 17.64 -7.34 10.00
C GLU A 15 18.25 -6.03 10.53
N ASP A 16 18.29 -4.98 9.72
CA ASP A 16 19.05 -3.76 9.98
C ASP A 16 18.27 -2.53 9.50
N ALA A 17 17.79 -1.73 10.45
CA ALA A 17 16.96 -0.57 10.17
C ALA A 17 17.69 0.48 9.31
N GLU A 18 19.00 0.64 9.45
CA GLU A 18 19.78 1.59 8.63
C GLU A 18 19.87 1.10 7.18
N LYS A 19 20.06 -0.21 6.97
CA LYS A 19 20.05 -0.80 5.61
C LYS A 19 18.68 -0.73 4.97
N LEU A 20 17.61 -0.95 5.73
CA LEU A 20 16.23 -0.80 5.24
C LEU A 20 15.98 0.63 4.78
N GLU A 21 16.37 1.61 5.59
CA GLU A 21 16.18 3.02 5.26
C GLU A 21 17.01 3.42 4.04
N LYS A 22 18.27 2.97 3.95
CA LYS A 22 19.11 3.18 2.78
C LYS A 22 18.50 2.58 1.50
N LEU A 23 17.95 1.37 1.58
CA LEU A 23 17.26 0.75 0.44
C LEU A 23 16.03 1.57 0.05
N ASN A 24 15.22 1.99 1.02
CA ASN A 24 14.04 2.80 0.77
C ASN A 24 14.40 4.11 0.06
N GLN A 25 15.43 4.82 0.51
CA GLN A 25 15.91 6.07 -0.10
C GLN A 25 16.39 5.87 -1.55
N ILE A 26 17.09 4.77 -1.84
CA ILE A 26 17.51 4.43 -3.20
C ILE A 26 16.30 4.21 -4.11
N MET A 27 15.27 3.53 -3.59
CA MET A 27 14.11 3.10 -4.36
C MET A 27 13.04 4.18 -4.49
N GLU A 28 12.95 5.13 -3.55
CA GLU A 28 11.88 6.10 -3.45
C GLU A 28 11.75 6.95 -4.72
N LYS A 29 12.81 7.69 -5.08
CA LYS A 29 12.78 8.60 -6.23
C LYS A 29 12.36 7.91 -7.54
N PRO A 30 12.99 6.81 -7.99
CA PRO A 30 12.60 6.18 -9.25
C PRO A 30 11.18 5.62 -9.22
N LEU A 31 10.72 5.07 -8.09
CA LEU A 31 9.35 4.53 -7.98
C LEU A 31 8.30 5.64 -8.00
N VAL A 32 8.49 6.69 -7.20
CA VAL A 32 7.54 7.80 -7.11
C VAL A 32 7.47 8.56 -8.44
N SER A 33 8.61 8.79 -9.10
CA SER A 33 8.63 9.39 -10.44
C SER A 33 7.86 8.57 -11.46
N ALA A 34 8.12 7.26 -11.55
CA ALA A 34 7.43 6.38 -12.49
C ALA A 34 5.91 6.31 -12.23
N LEU A 35 5.49 6.27 -10.95
CA LEU A 35 4.07 6.29 -10.59
C LEU A 35 3.41 7.62 -10.95
N ARG A 36 4.06 8.75 -10.65
CA ARG A 36 3.54 10.09 -10.95
C ARG A 36 3.41 10.29 -12.46
N GLU A 37 4.43 9.92 -13.23
CA GLU A 37 4.39 9.96 -14.70
C GLU A 37 3.22 9.13 -15.23
N LYS A 38 3.02 7.92 -14.70
CA LYS A 38 1.92 7.07 -15.17
C LYS A 38 0.53 7.63 -14.84
N ILE A 39 0.37 8.26 -13.68
CA ILE A 39 -0.88 8.91 -13.29
C ILE A 39 -1.18 10.10 -14.20
N ILE A 40 -0.19 10.95 -14.46
CA ILE A 40 -0.32 12.12 -15.35
C ILE A 40 -0.66 11.66 -16.76
N GLU A 41 0.05 10.65 -17.28
CA GLU A 41 -0.20 10.09 -18.61
C GLU A 41 -1.67 9.63 -18.76
N LEU A 42 -2.20 8.92 -17.75
CA LEU A 42 -3.59 8.47 -17.77
C LEU A 42 -4.60 9.62 -17.72
N ASP A 43 -4.29 10.68 -16.97
CA ASP A 43 -5.13 11.87 -16.87
C ASP A 43 -5.12 12.67 -18.18
N GLU A 44 -3.94 12.90 -18.78
CA GLU A 44 -3.77 13.59 -20.06
C GLU A 44 -4.45 12.86 -21.22
N TYR A 45 -4.45 11.53 -21.22
CA TYR A 45 -5.19 10.72 -22.20
C TYR A 45 -6.69 10.61 -21.89
N GLY A 46 -7.18 11.29 -20.84
CA GLY A 46 -8.59 11.31 -20.48
C GLY A 46 -9.12 9.94 -20.09
N TYR A 47 -8.32 9.13 -19.38
CA TYR A 47 -8.73 7.80 -18.96
C TYR A 47 -10.03 7.89 -18.14
N PRO A 48 -11.14 7.27 -18.60
CA PRO A 48 -12.46 7.49 -17.99
C PRO A 48 -12.70 6.64 -16.74
N GLY A 49 -11.70 5.89 -16.27
CA GLY A 49 -11.82 4.92 -15.20
C GLY A 49 -11.19 5.36 -13.87
N ILE A 50 -11.30 4.50 -12.87
CA ILE A 50 -10.65 4.66 -11.57
C ILE A 50 -9.26 4.03 -11.64
N VAL A 51 -8.23 4.79 -11.27
CA VAL A 51 -6.85 4.30 -11.14
C VAL A 51 -6.58 3.91 -9.69
N VAL A 52 -6.11 2.69 -9.46
CA VAL A 52 -5.74 2.20 -8.12
C VAL A 52 -4.22 2.08 -8.05
N VAL A 53 -3.62 2.78 -7.08
CA VAL A 53 -2.18 2.73 -6.80
C VAL A 53 -1.96 1.86 -5.56
N ASP A 54 -1.35 0.69 -5.75
CA ASP A 54 -0.95 -0.20 -4.65
C ASP A 54 0.45 0.17 -4.17
N ALA A 55 0.55 0.66 -2.93
CA ALA A 55 1.77 1.22 -2.37
C ALA A 55 1.88 0.96 -0.86
N ALA A 56 2.71 -0.01 -0.48
CA ALA A 56 2.96 -0.35 0.93
C ALA A 56 3.65 0.77 1.73
N LEU A 57 4.41 1.65 1.06
CA LEU A 57 5.13 2.77 1.69
C LEU A 57 4.47 4.12 1.41
N LEU A 58 3.20 4.12 0.97
CA LEU A 58 2.49 5.34 0.60
C LEU A 58 2.62 6.48 1.64
N PRO A 59 2.53 6.24 2.96
CA PRO A 59 2.68 7.31 3.97
C PRO A 59 4.03 8.04 3.94
N LYS A 60 5.09 7.39 3.44
CA LYS A 60 6.44 7.98 3.32
C LYS A 60 6.59 8.83 2.06
N TRP A 61 5.73 8.64 1.06
CA TRP A 61 5.88 9.28 -0.25
C TRP A 61 5.07 10.57 -0.36
N ASP A 62 5.60 11.57 -1.08
CA ASP A 62 4.89 12.82 -1.39
C ASP A 62 3.64 12.59 -2.29
N LEU A 63 3.49 11.37 -2.82
CA LEU A 63 2.42 10.93 -3.70
C LEU A 63 1.04 10.94 -3.03
N VAL A 64 0.95 10.89 -1.70
CA VAL A 64 -0.33 10.93 -0.95
C VAL A 64 -1.21 12.11 -1.40
N LYS A 65 -0.59 13.26 -1.69
CA LYS A 65 -1.30 14.49 -2.08
C LYS A 65 -1.93 14.40 -3.47
N ALA A 66 -1.45 13.49 -4.32
CA ALA A 66 -2.00 13.26 -5.66
C ALA A 66 -3.16 12.25 -5.65
N MET A 67 -3.46 11.61 -4.52
CA MET A 67 -4.55 10.66 -4.41
C MET A 67 -5.86 11.36 -4.04
N ASP A 68 -6.94 11.04 -4.75
CA ASP A 68 -8.29 11.54 -4.41
C ASP A 68 -8.84 10.95 -3.11
N LEU A 69 -8.44 9.71 -2.84
CA LEU A 69 -8.94 8.86 -1.77
C LEU A 69 -7.86 7.86 -1.39
N ILE A 70 -7.76 7.55 -0.09
CA ILE A 70 -6.89 6.49 0.41
C ILE A 70 -7.75 5.30 0.83
N VAL A 71 -7.34 4.09 0.43
CA VAL A 71 -7.94 2.84 0.90
C VAL A 71 -6.95 2.14 1.82
N LEU A 72 -7.33 1.92 3.07
CA LEU A 72 -6.51 1.23 4.06
C LEU A 72 -7.07 -0.17 4.28
N VAL A 73 -6.25 -1.21 4.05
CA VAL A 73 -6.61 -2.58 4.39
C VAL A 73 -6.00 -2.93 5.73
N ASP A 74 -6.84 -3.21 6.72
CA ASP A 74 -6.40 -3.37 8.11
C ASP A 74 -6.86 -4.71 8.69
N ALA A 75 -5.99 -5.30 9.51
CA ALA A 75 -6.24 -6.55 10.22
C ALA A 75 -5.48 -6.59 11.56
N PRO A 76 -6.03 -7.24 12.60
CA PRO A 76 -5.35 -7.46 13.87
C PRO A 76 -3.92 -7.97 13.69
N ARG A 77 -2.99 -7.44 14.51
CA ARG A 77 -1.55 -7.80 14.44
C ARG A 77 -1.32 -9.31 14.45
N TRP A 78 -2.03 -10.04 15.32
CA TRP A 78 -1.91 -11.50 15.43
C TRP A 78 -2.29 -12.24 14.13
N GLN A 79 -3.27 -11.74 13.36
CA GLN A 79 -3.65 -12.32 12.07
C GLN A 79 -2.64 -12.00 10.98
N ARG A 80 -2.11 -10.76 10.96
CA ARG A 80 -1.02 -10.37 10.04
C ARG A 80 0.21 -11.26 10.28
N LEU A 81 0.57 -11.48 11.54
CA LEU A 81 1.67 -12.36 11.93
C LEU A 81 1.42 -13.81 11.49
N ASN A 82 0.23 -14.34 11.77
CA ASN A 82 -0.14 -15.70 11.37
C ASN A 82 -0.04 -15.88 9.84
N ARG A 83 -0.52 -14.92 9.05
CA ARG A 83 -0.43 -14.97 7.57
C ARG A 83 1.02 -14.94 7.10
N LEU A 84 1.86 -14.07 7.65
CA LEU A 84 3.29 -14.00 7.30
C LEU A 84 4.02 -15.33 7.58
N VAL A 85 3.78 -15.94 8.74
CA VAL A 85 4.45 -17.18 9.13
C VAL A 85 3.86 -18.39 8.39
N ARG A 86 2.54 -18.58 8.44
CA ARG A 86 1.87 -19.81 7.97
C ARG A 86 1.66 -19.84 6.46
N GLN A 87 1.40 -18.70 5.83
CA GLN A 87 1.07 -18.64 4.41
C GLN A 87 2.27 -18.21 3.57
N LEU A 88 3.10 -17.29 4.08
CA LEU A 88 4.24 -16.74 3.34
C LEU A 88 5.59 -17.34 3.75
N GLY A 89 5.62 -18.18 4.80
CA GLY A 89 6.79 -18.98 5.18
C GLY A 89 7.93 -18.18 5.81
N TYR A 90 7.65 -17.00 6.36
CA TYR A 90 8.63 -16.23 7.15
C TYR A 90 8.87 -16.87 8.51
N THR A 91 10.06 -16.67 9.09
CA THR A 91 10.24 -16.96 10.52
C THR A 91 9.41 -15.99 11.36
N GLN A 92 9.16 -16.34 12.62
CA GLN A 92 8.40 -15.47 13.52
C GLN A 92 9.10 -14.11 13.67
N GLU A 93 10.42 -14.11 13.84
CA GLU A 93 11.25 -12.92 14.02
C GLU A 93 11.29 -12.05 12.75
N GLU A 94 11.34 -12.66 11.56
CA GLU A 94 11.25 -11.92 10.29
C GLU A 94 9.87 -11.26 10.12
N ALA A 95 8.80 -11.98 10.49
CA ALA A 95 7.44 -11.47 10.38
C ALA A 95 7.18 -10.32 11.36
N GLU A 96 7.65 -10.43 12.60
CA GLU A 96 7.56 -9.37 13.62
C GLU A 96 8.27 -8.09 13.16
N ARG A 97 9.52 -8.19 12.69
CA ARG A 97 10.29 -7.04 12.18
C ARG A 97 9.61 -6.33 11.01
N ARG A 98 8.99 -7.09 10.10
CA ARG A 98 8.22 -6.53 8.98
C ARG A 98 6.97 -5.79 9.45
N ILE A 99 6.24 -6.38 10.40
CA ILE A 99 5.05 -5.75 10.97
C ILE A 99 5.42 -4.46 11.69
N GLU A 100 6.48 -4.47 12.50
CA GLU A 100 6.95 -3.29 13.25
C GLU A 100 7.41 -2.17 12.32
N ALA A 101 8.17 -2.50 11.28
CA ALA A 101 8.56 -1.52 10.26
C ALA A 101 7.34 -0.86 9.62
N GLN A 102 6.29 -1.62 9.32
CA GLN A 102 5.03 -1.09 8.77
C GLN A 102 4.25 -0.27 9.81
N GLU A 103 4.15 -0.74 11.06
CA GLU A 103 3.44 -0.01 12.11
C GLU A 103 4.07 1.35 12.39
N GLU A 104 5.40 1.45 12.44
CA GLU A 104 6.07 2.74 12.63
C GLU A 104 5.86 3.70 11.44
N ILE A 105 5.76 3.18 10.20
CA ILE A 105 5.42 3.99 9.02
C ILE A 105 4.00 4.58 9.13
N PHE A 106 3.04 3.77 9.60
CA PHE A 106 1.63 4.15 9.63
C PHE A 106 1.19 4.84 10.94
N LYS A 107 2.03 4.84 11.98
CA LYS A 107 1.73 5.36 13.33
C LYS A 107 1.09 6.74 13.36
N ASN A 108 1.55 7.65 12.50
CA ASN A 108 1.05 9.02 12.40
C ASN A 108 0.27 9.28 11.09
N PHE A 109 0.01 8.24 10.30
CA PHE A 109 -0.66 8.38 9.02
C PHE A 109 -2.18 8.39 9.17
N HIS A 110 -2.74 9.59 9.19
CA HIS A 110 -4.19 9.81 9.34
C HIS A 110 -4.73 10.57 8.11
N PRO A 111 -4.92 9.90 6.97
CA PRO A 111 -5.42 10.54 5.76
C PRO A 111 -6.84 11.06 5.98
N LYS A 112 -7.09 12.30 5.54
CA LYS A 112 -8.39 12.97 5.71
C LYS A 112 -9.54 12.25 4.99
N LYS A 113 -9.25 11.63 3.84
CA LYS A 113 -10.21 10.90 3.02
C LYS A 113 -9.76 9.44 2.95
N ALA A 114 -10.32 8.62 3.83
CA ALA A 114 -9.92 7.23 3.96
C ALA A 114 -11.14 6.30 3.97
N ILE A 115 -11.08 5.22 3.20
CA ILE A 115 -11.96 4.06 3.36
C ILE A 115 -11.14 2.95 3.99
N VAL A 116 -11.60 2.42 5.11
CA VAL A 116 -10.94 1.30 5.80
C VAL A 116 -11.64 -0.01 5.44
N VAL A 117 -10.93 -0.91 4.79
CA VAL A 117 -11.36 -2.28 4.50
C VAL A 117 -10.83 -3.20 5.59
N LYS A 118 -11.73 -3.74 6.41
CA LYS A 118 -11.36 -4.71 7.44
C LYS A 118 -11.10 -6.08 6.82
N ASN A 119 -9.94 -6.66 7.13
CA ASN A 119 -9.48 -7.96 6.67
C ASN A 119 -9.28 -8.91 7.86
N ASN A 120 -10.30 -8.95 8.72
CA ASN A 120 -10.28 -9.68 9.99
C ASN A 120 -10.81 -11.11 9.87
N GLY A 121 -11.50 -11.42 8.78
CA GLY A 121 -12.18 -12.69 8.58
C GLY A 121 -11.53 -13.56 7.52
N ASP A 122 -12.38 -14.35 6.88
CA ASP A 122 -12.03 -15.16 5.75
C ASP A 122 -12.10 -14.39 4.41
N MET A 123 -11.90 -15.11 3.32
CA MET A 123 -11.96 -14.54 1.97
C MET A 123 -13.37 -14.04 1.60
N PHE A 124 -14.43 -14.63 2.15
CA PHE A 124 -15.80 -14.21 1.86
C PHE A 124 -16.11 -12.87 2.53
N GLU A 125 -15.74 -12.73 3.81
CA GLU A 125 -15.85 -11.46 4.53
C GLU A 125 -14.99 -10.37 3.87
N LEU A 126 -13.75 -10.68 3.49
CA LEU A 126 -12.89 -9.72 2.80
C LEU A 126 -13.49 -9.25 1.48
N LYS A 127 -14.03 -10.16 0.66
CA LYS A 127 -14.72 -9.81 -0.59
C LYS A 127 -15.93 -8.91 -0.34
N THR A 128 -16.70 -9.20 0.70
CA THR A 128 -17.85 -8.40 1.08
C THR A 128 -17.44 -6.98 1.48
N ASN A 129 -16.41 -6.85 2.32
CA ASN A 129 -15.87 -5.56 2.76
C ASN A 129 -15.26 -4.77 1.59
N ALA A 130 -14.52 -5.45 0.71
CA ALA A 130 -13.96 -4.86 -0.50
C ALA A 130 -15.04 -4.37 -1.48
N LEU A 131 -16.13 -5.13 -1.64
CA LEU A 131 -17.26 -4.72 -2.48
C LEU A 131 -17.95 -3.48 -1.91
N SER A 132 -18.18 -3.44 -0.59
CA SER A 132 -18.75 -2.25 0.07
C SER A 132 -17.88 -1.00 -0.15
N ALA A 133 -16.56 -1.15 0.02
CA ALA A 133 -15.62 -0.07 -0.27
C ALA A 133 -15.65 0.33 -1.76
N TRP A 134 -15.69 -0.64 -2.67
CA TRP A 134 -15.76 -0.39 -4.11
C TRP A 134 -17.00 0.42 -4.51
N LEU A 135 -18.16 0.10 -3.94
CA LEU A 135 -19.39 0.86 -4.20
C LEU A 135 -19.27 2.32 -3.74
N GLN A 136 -18.67 2.56 -2.57
CA GLN A 136 -18.38 3.91 -2.09
C GLN A 136 -17.40 4.66 -3.01
N ILE A 137 -16.32 3.99 -3.45
CA ILE A 137 -15.34 4.57 -4.39
C ILE A 137 -16.02 4.98 -5.69
N ARG A 138 -16.88 4.13 -6.25
CA ARG A 138 -17.61 4.43 -7.50
C ARG A 138 -18.52 5.64 -7.35
N GLU A 139 -19.21 5.76 -6.23
CA GLU A 139 -20.08 6.91 -5.98
C GLU A 139 -19.28 8.21 -5.83
N LEU A 140 -18.16 8.18 -5.10
CA LEU A 140 -17.26 9.33 -5.00
C LEU A 140 -16.66 9.72 -6.36
N ALA A 141 -16.28 8.73 -7.19
CA ALA A 141 -15.77 8.97 -8.54
C ALA A 141 -16.85 9.62 -9.44
N ARG A 142 -18.11 9.19 -9.34
CA ARG A 142 -19.24 9.80 -10.05
C ARG A 142 -19.43 11.25 -9.63
N GLN A 143 -19.45 11.54 -8.33
CA GLN A 143 -19.60 12.89 -7.78
C GLN A 143 -18.47 13.82 -8.23
N LYS A 144 -17.22 13.33 -8.24
CA LYS A 144 -16.06 14.09 -8.75
C LYS A 144 -16.21 14.38 -10.25
N ALA A 145 -16.62 13.40 -11.05
CA ALA A 145 -16.83 13.58 -12.48
C ALA A 145 -17.95 14.59 -12.79
N GLU A 146 -19.01 14.62 -11.97
CA GLU A 146 -20.10 15.61 -12.08
C GLU A 146 -19.67 17.01 -11.66
N ALA A 147 -18.84 17.14 -10.63
CA ALA A 147 -18.33 18.44 -10.16
C ALA A 147 -17.30 19.08 -11.11
N ASN A 148 -16.66 18.29 -11.97
CA ASN A 148 -15.68 18.73 -12.96
C ASN A 148 -16.28 19.04 -14.34
N ARG A 149 -17.61 18.89 -14.51
CA ARG A 149 -18.36 19.29 -15.71
C ARG A 149 -18.86 20.71 -15.57
#